data_AF-A0A7V9ZHN9-F1
#
_entry.id   AF-A0A7V9ZHN9-F1
#
_cell.length_a   1.000
_cell.length_b   1.000
_cell.length_c   1.000
_cell.angle_alpha   90.00
_cell.angle_beta   90.00
_cell.angle_gamma   90.00
#
_symmetry.space_group_name_H-M   'P 1'
#
loop_
_entity.id
_entity.type
_entity.pdbx_description
1 polymer ?
#
loop_
_entity_poly.entity_id
_entity_poly.type
_entity_poly.pdbx_seq_one_letter_code
_entity_poly.pdbx_strand_id
1 'polypeptide(L)'
;MTQSQGTAKPYDSSTLPYGVFRQGQRDPAVGVRVGDSVLDLAAVATAVGHPQAEIFASSSLNSLMTLGPAAWSDVRRWVVSLVVDEAHRELVDRFSVGLSGVTMLLPIEVADYVDFYASAAHAGNVGKIFRPDSPALPPNWKHLPIGYHGRSGTVVVSGTEVVRPQGQRRPSPEEPPLFGPTEKLDIECEVGFIVGQGSGLGQP
;
A
#
# COMPACT_ATOMS: atom_id res chain seq x y z
N MET A 1 -26.01 30.77 12.65
CA MET A 1 -25.87 29.30 12.60
C MET A 1 -24.54 28.98 11.94
N THR A 2 -23.48 28.94 12.73
CA THR A 2 -22.16 28.47 12.30
C THR A 2 -22.23 26.96 12.18
N GLN A 3 -22.20 26.43 10.96
CA GLN A 3 -22.01 25.01 10.73
C GLN A 3 -20.64 24.62 11.28
N SER A 4 -20.61 23.76 12.29
CA SER A 4 -19.39 23.08 12.70
C SER A 4 -18.95 22.19 11.54
N GLN A 5 -17.87 22.55 10.86
CA GLN A 5 -17.13 21.60 10.05
C GLN A 5 -16.57 20.55 11.01
N GLY A 6 -17.28 19.43 11.15
CA GLY A 6 -16.77 18.27 11.85
C GLY A 6 -15.47 17.86 11.18
N THR A 7 -14.37 17.85 11.92
CA THR A 7 -13.10 17.30 11.45
C THR A 7 -13.38 15.86 11.03
N ALA A 8 -13.31 15.57 9.73
CA ALA A 8 -13.43 14.21 9.23
C ALA A 8 -12.46 13.34 10.02
N LYS A 9 -12.97 12.37 10.76
CA LYS A 9 -12.10 11.44 11.48
C LYS A 9 -11.42 10.60 10.41
N PRO A 10 -10.09 10.53 10.37
CA PRO A 10 -9.42 9.62 9.45
C PRO A 10 -9.94 8.21 9.76
N TYR A 11 -10.31 7.46 8.72
CA TYR A 11 -10.84 6.09 8.83
C TYR A 11 -12.28 5.95 9.35
N ASP A 12 -13.16 6.89 8.98
CA ASP A 12 -14.60 6.70 9.10
C ASP A 12 -15.18 5.80 7.96
N SER A 13 -16.51 5.68 7.91
CA SER A 13 -17.23 4.87 6.94
C SER A 13 -17.00 5.28 5.47
N SER A 14 -16.46 6.47 5.20
CA SER A 14 -16.12 6.93 3.85
C SER A 14 -14.79 6.35 3.34
N THR A 15 -13.85 6.04 4.24
CA THR A 15 -12.50 5.59 3.85
C THR A 15 -12.37 4.06 3.87
N LEU A 16 -12.61 3.44 5.03
CA LEU A 16 -12.57 1.98 5.26
C LEU A 16 -11.46 1.23 4.47
N PRO A 17 -10.17 1.51 4.71
CA PRO A 17 -9.08 0.86 3.99
C PRO A 17 -8.91 -0.60 4.44
N TYR A 18 -8.57 -1.45 3.48
CA TYR A 18 -8.28 -2.87 3.71
C TYR A 18 -6.80 -3.07 4.02
N GLY A 19 -6.52 -4.06 4.86
CA GLY A 19 -5.16 -4.52 5.14
C GLY A 19 -5.15 -5.96 5.60
N VAL A 20 -3.95 -6.50 5.78
CA VAL A 20 -3.74 -7.81 6.39
C VAL A 20 -3.13 -7.59 7.76
N PHE A 21 -3.67 -8.26 8.76
CA PHE A 21 -3.20 -8.16 10.13
C PHE A 21 -3.08 -9.54 10.76
N ARG A 22 -2.33 -9.61 11.86
CA ARG A 22 -2.25 -10.77 12.74
C ARG A 22 -2.55 -10.35 14.17
N GLN A 23 -3.42 -11.10 14.85
CA GLN A 23 -3.69 -10.92 16.28
C GLN A 23 -2.97 -12.01 17.09
N GLY A 24 -1.89 -11.68 17.77
CA GLY A 24 -1.09 -12.63 18.54
C GLY A 24 -0.51 -13.76 17.67
N GLN A 25 -0.80 -15.01 18.01
CA GLN A 25 -0.35 -16.22 17.30
C GLN A 25 -1.41 -16.78 16.33
N ARG A 26 -2.50 -16.05 16.08
CA ARG A 26 -3.52 -16.48 15.11
C ARG A 26 -2.98 -16.39 13.69
N ASP A 27 -3.66 -17.09 12.77
CA ASP A 27 -3.40 -16.92 11.35
C ASP A 27 -3.72 -15.50 10.90
N PRO A 28 -3.00 -14.96 9.90
CA PRO A 28 -3.33 -13.69 9.29
C PRO A 28 -4.73 -13.66 8.69
N ALA A 29 -5.36 -12.49 8.72
CA ALA A 29 -6.66 -12.26 8.10
C ALA A 29 -6.73 -10.87 7.47
N VAL A 30 -7.68 -10.73 6.54
CA VAL A 30 -8.08 -9.45 5.97
C VAL A 30 -8.90 -8.69 7.01
N GLY A 31 -8.54 -7.44 7.23
CA GLY A 31 -9.27 -6.53 8.10
C GLY A 31 -9.50 -5.17 7.45
N VAL A 32 -10.44 -4.43 8.01
CA VAL A 32 -10.73 -3.04 7.63
C VAL A 32 -10.49 -2.13 8.81
N ARG A 33 -9.81 -1.00 8.58
CA ARG A 33 -9.62 -0.01 9.65
C ARG A 33 -10.90 0.81 9.85
N VAL A 34 -11.36 0.87 11.10
CA VAL A 34 -12.50 1.67 11.54
C VAL A 34 -12.05 2.49 12.75
N GLY A 35 -11.76 3.78 12.55
CA GLY A 35 -11.14 4.62 13.57
C GLY A 35 -9.84 4.02 14.14
N ASP A 36 -9.89 3.65 15.43
CA ASP A 36 -8.77 3.11 16.21
C ASP A 36 -8.85 1.59 16.43
N SER A 37 -9.61 0.89 15.58
CA SER A 37 -9.65 -0.57 15.54
C SER A 37 -9.51 -1.12 14.12
N VAL A 38 -9.21 -2.41 14.06
CA VAL A 38 -9.34 -3.24 12.85
C VAL A 38 -10.53 -4.16 13.05
N LEU A 39 -11.49 -4.11 12.14
CA LEU A 39 -12.57 -5.08 12.04
C LEU A 39 -12.06 -6.33 11.31
N ASP A 40 -12.09 -7.48 11.98
CA ASP A 40 -11.71 -8.78 11.41
C ASP A 40 -12.78 -9.27 10.44
N LEU A 41 -12.55 -9.09 9.12
CA LEU A 41 -13.55 -9.46 8.11
C LEU A 41 -13.73 -10.97 8.03
N ALA A 42 -12.69 -11.77 8.30
CA ALA A 42 -12.81 -13.22 8.31
C ALA A 42 -13.75 -13.68 9.42
N ALA A 43 -13.53 -13.20 10.64
CA ALA A 43 -14.35 -13.58 11.79
C ALA A 43 -15.82 -13.12 11.63
N VAL A 44 -16.04 -11.88 11.18
CA VAL A 44 -17.40 -11.36 10.93
C VAL A 44 -18.08 -12.16 9.82
N ALA A 45 -17.40 -12.39 8.69
CA ALA A 45 -17.94 -13.12 7.56
C ALA A 45 -18.35 -14.56 7.95
N THR A 46 -17.51 -15.26 8.71
CA THR A 46 -17.83 -16.60 9.23
C THR A 46 -19.04 -16.56 10.17
N ALA A 47 -19.11 -15.58 11.08
CA ALA A 47 -20.20 -15.48 12.05
C ALA A 47 -21.58 -15.25 11.41
N VAL A 48 -21.62 -14.54 10.28
CA VAL A 48 -22.86 -14.25 9.54
C VAL A 48 -23.12 -15.19 8.37
N GLY A 49 -22.24 -16.17 8.12
CA GLY A 49 -22.37 -17.09 6.98
C GLY A 49 -22.21 -16.40 5.61
N HIS A 50 -21.34 -15.39 5.51
CA HIS A 50 -21.09 -14.69 4.25
C HIS A 50 -20.47 -15.65 3.21
N PRO A 51 -20.96 -15.66 1.95
CA PRO A 51 -20.54 -16.65 0.95
C PRO A 51 -19.06 -16.57 0.57
N GLN A 52 -18.41 -15.43 0.81
CA GLN A 52 -16.98 -15.22 0.52
C GLN A 52 -16.11 -15.29 1.79
N ALA A 53 -16.58 -15.86 2.91
CA ALA A 53 -15.84 -15.83 4.18
C ALA A 53 -14.37 -16.32 4.06
N GLU A 54 -14.13 -17.35 3.24
CA GLU A 54 -12.78 -17.90 3.01
C GLU A 54 -11.82 -16.89 2.39
N ILE A 55 -12.30 -15.92 1.60
CA ILE A 55 -11.43 -14.94 0.94
C ILE A 55 -10.77 -13.98 1.94
N PHE A 56 -11.44 -13.76 3.07
CA PHE A 56 -10.95 -12.89 4.13
C PHE A 56 -10.01 -13.63 5.08
N ALA A 57 -10.08 -14.96 5.14
CA ALA A 57 -9.13 -15.82 5.86
C ALA A 57 -7.86 -16.06 5.02
N SER A 58 -7.23 -14.97 4.55
CA SER A 58 -6.06 -14.96 3.67
C SER A 58 -4.93 -14.12 4.25
N SER A 59 -3.69 -14.50 3.94
CA SER A 59 -2.47 -13.74 4.27
C SER A 59 -2.16 -12.60 3.31
N SER A 60 -3.00 -12.38 2.30
CA SER A 60 -2.87 -11.30 1.32
C SER A 60 -4.24 -10.88 0.76
N LEU A 61 -4.36 -9.65 0.27
CA LEU A 61 -5.55 -9.14 -0.43
C LEU A 61 -5.66 -9.69 -1.86
N ASN A 62 -4.65 -10.41 -2.36
CA ASN A 62 -4.57 -10.83 -3.76
C ASN A 62 -5.82 -11.61 -4.22
N SER A 63 -6.34 -12.54 -3.42
CA SER A 63 -7.55 -13.28 -3.80
C SER A 63 -8.79 -12.39 -3.91
N LEU A 64 -8.96 -11.41 -3.00
CA LEU A 64 -10.05 -10.43 -3.11
C LEU A 64 -9.86 -9.55 -4.34
N MET A 65 -8.63 -9.14 -4.62
CA MET A 65 -8.29 -8.30 -5.76
C MET A 65 -8.61 -9.01 -7.09
N THR A 66 -8.30 -10.28 -7.25
CA THR A 66 -8.57 -10.98 -8.52
C THR A 66 -10.06 -11.11 -8.87
N LEU A 67 -10.97 -11.00 -7.89
CA LEU A 67 -12.43 -11.01 -8.14
C LEU A 67 -12.94 -9.79 -8.94
N GLY A 68 -12.21 -8.67 -8.90
CA GLY A 68 -12.53 -7.50 -9.70
C GLY A 68 -13.53 -6.49 -9.13
N PRO A 69 -13.76 -5.39 -9.87
CA PRO A 69 -14.47 -4.20 -9.37
C PRO A 69 -15.89 -4.45 -8.86
N ALA A 70 -16.62 -5.40 -9.46
CA ALA A 70 -17.97 -5.74 -9.02
C ALA A 70 -17.94 -6.34 -7.60
N ALA A 71 -17.09 -7.35 -7.38
CA ALA A 71 -16.91 -7.96 -6.07
C ALA A 71 -16.35 -6.98 -5.04
N TRP A 72 -15.40 -6.12 -5.42
CA TRP A 72 -14.88 -5.08 -4.51
C TRP A 72 -15.99 -4.11 -4.07
N SER A 73 -16.89 -3.75 -4.99
CA SER A 73 -18.03 -2.88 -4.70
C SER A 73 -19.04 -3.57 -3.78
N ASP A 74 -19.30 -4.86 -3.98
CA ASP A 74 -20.16 -5.66 -3.10
C ASP A 74 -19.58 -5.76 -1.69
N VAL A 75 -18.31 -6.13 -1.57
CA VAL A 75 -17.61 -6.18 -0.28
C VAL A 75 -17.60 -4.81 0.37
N ARG A 76 -17.32 -3.73 -0.38
CA ARG A 76 -17.36 -2.37 0.15
C ARG A 76 -18.73 -2.02 0.70
N ARG A 77 -19.82 -2.34 -0.01
CA ARG A 77 -21.20 -2.09 0.47
C ARG A 77 -21.52 -2.86 1.74
N TRP A 78 -21.13 -4.13 1.81
CA TRP A 78 -21.30 -4.96 3.00
C TRP A 78 -20.50 -4.41 4.19
N VAL A 79 -19.25 -4.01 3.98
CA VAL A 79 -18.43 -3.40 5.04
C VAL A 79 -19.00 -2.03 5.48
N VAL A 80 -19.52 -1.21 4.54
CA VAL A 80 -20.25 0.01 4.92
C VAL A 80 -21.40 -0.36 5.84
N SER A 81 -22.28 -1.28 5.42
CA SER A 81 -23.50 -1.60 6.18
C SER A 81 -23.17 -2.08 7.59
N LEU A 82 -22.13 -2.91 7.75
CA LEU A 82 -21.63 -3.32 9.06
C LEU A 82 -21.28 -2.12 9.96
N VAL A 83 -20.63 -1.10 9.41
CA VAL A 83 -20.11 0.04 10.18
C VAL A 83 -21.16 1.14 10.41
N VAL A 84 -22.13 1.32 9.51
CA VAL A 84 -23.14 2.40 9.65
C VAL A 84 -24.46 1.94 10.27
N ASP A 85 -24.82 0.66 10.17
CA ASP A 85 -26.08 0.16 10.73
C ASP A 85 -25.87 -0.22 12.21
N GLU A 86 -26.57 0.48 13.10
CA GLU A 86 -26.53 0.24 14.54
C GLU A 86 -26.96 -1.19 14.90
N ALA A 87 -27.76 -1.85 14.05
CA ALA A 87 -28.14 -3.25 14.25
C ALA A 87 -26.93 -4.21 14.21
N HIS A 88 -25.82 -3.80 13.60
CA HIS A 88 -24.58 -4.58 13.55
C HIS A 88 -23.57 -4.20 14.63
N ARG A 89 -23.89 -3.25 15.52
CA ARG A 89 -22.93 -2.73 16.50
C ARG A 89 -22.34 -3.81 17.41
N GLU A 90 -23.17 -4.68 17.98
CA GLU A 90 -22.67 -5.77 18.83
C GLU A 90 -21.73 -6.72 18.08
N LEU A 91 -22.00 -6.95 16.80
CA LEU A 91 -21.18 -7.79 15.93
C LEU A 91 -19.83 -7.11 15.64
N VAL A 92 -19.86 -5.82 15.29
CA VAL A 92 -18.65 -5.03 15.02
C VAL A 92 -17.79 -4.89 16.28
N ASP A 93 -18.39 -4.58 17.43
CA ASP A 93 -17.68 -4.45 18.70
C ASP A 93 -17.01 -5.78 19.10
N ARG A 94 -17.69 -6.90 18.89
CA ARG A 94 -17.16 -8.25 19.20
C ARG A 94 -15.95 -8.63 18.36
N PHE A 95 -15.91 -8.23 17.09
CA PHE A 95 -14.88 -8.64 16.13
C PHE A 95 -13.89 -7.51 15.78
N SER A 96 -13.97 -6.39 16.48
CA SER A 96 -12.97 -5.31 16.39
C SER A 96 -11.82 -5.56 17.35
N VAL A 97 -10.60 -5.35 16.87
CA VAL A 97 -9.38 -5.40 17.68
C VAL A 97 -8.73 -4.03 17.67
N GLY A 98 -8.41 -3.50 18.85
CA GLY A 98 -7.69 -2.22 18.96
C GLY A 98 -6.31 -2.30 18.28
N LEU A 99 -5.84 -1.18 17.72
CA LEU A 99 -4.60 -1.16 16.92
C LEU A 99 -3.36 -1.69 17.67
N SER A 100 -3.28 -1.51 18.98
CA SER A 100 -2.18 -2.04 19.80
C SER A 100 -2.17 -3.56 19.94
N GLY A 101 -3.28 -4.22 19.59
CA GLY A 101 -3.46 -5.67 19.66
C GLY A 101 -3.20 -6.40 18.34
N VAL A 102 -2.79 -5.70 17.29
CA VAL A 102 -2.55 -6.28 15.96
C VAL A 102 -1.16 -5.96 15.44
N THR A 103 -0.60 -6.89 14.67
CA THR A 103 0.58 -6.68 13.84
C THR A 103 0.13 -6.56 12.39
N MET A 104 0.41 -5.42 11.75
CA MET A 104 0.13 -5.25 10.32
C MET A 104 1.14 -6.01 9.47
N LEU A 105 0.66 -6.66 8.42
CA LEU A 105 1.48 -7.39 7.46
C LEU A 105 1.45 -6.67 6.10
N LEU A 106 2.34 -7.06 5.19
CA LEU A 106 2.28 -6.57 3.82
C LEU A 106 0.92 -6.95 3.22
N PRO A 107 0.14 -5.99 2.67
CA PRO A 107 -1.25 -6.25 2.31
C PRO A 107 -1.39 -7.12 1.05
N ILE A 108 -0.32 -7.24 0.25
CA ILE A 108 -0.31 -8.03 -0.98
C ILE A 108 0.98 -8.84 -1.08
N GLU A 109 0.92 -9.92 -1.82
CA GLU A 109 2.09 -10.55 -2.41
C GLU A 109 2.49 -9.73 -3.65
N VAL A 110 3.64 -9.07 -3.59
CA VAL A 110 4.14 -8.22 -4.67
C VAL A 110 4.78 -9.12 -5.73
N ALA A 111 4.05 -9.34 -6.82
CA ALA A 111 4.58 -10.07 -7.97
C ALA A 111 5.64 -9.22 -8.69
N ASP A 112 5.23 -8.04 -9.17
CA ASP A 112 6.10 -7.07 -9.83
C ASP A 112 5.93 -5.69 -9.19
N TYR A 113 7.04 -4.94 -9.15
CA TYR A 113 7.08 -3.55 -8.73
C TYR A 113 7.67 -2.72 -9.87
N VAL A 114 6.95 -1.66 -10.26
CA VAL A 114 7.39 -0.68 -11.24
C VAL A 114 7.41 0.67 -10.55
N ASP A 115 8.53 1.36 -10.67
CA ASP A 115 8.67 2.73 -10.20
C ASP A 115 8.64 3.70 -11.39
N PHE A 116 7.89 4.79 -11.24
CA PHE A 116 7.69 5.81 -12.26
C PHE A 116 8.35 7.13 -11.88
N TYR A 117 8.97 7.74 -12.86
CA TYR A 117 9.63 9.03 -12.73
C TYR A 117 8.70 10.20 -13.10
N ALA A 118 7.50 10.23 -12.53
CA ALA A 118 6.37 11.03 -13.02
C ALA A 118 6.24 12.44 -12.43
N SER A 119 7.08 12.84 -11.47
CA SER A 119 7.06 14.20 -10.91
C SER A 119 7.95 15.15 -11.71
N ALA A 120 7.34 16.12 -12.41
CA ALA A 120 8.09 17.10 -13.21
C ALA A 120 9.04 17.96 -12.36
N ALA A 121 8.62 18.28 -11.13
CA ALA A 121 9.44 19.05 -10.19
C ALA A 121 10.66 18.24 -9.74
N HIS A 122 10.45 16.98 -9.34
CA HIS A 122 11.54 16.08 -8.99
C HIS A 122 12.48 15.89 -10.20
N ALA A 123 11.94 15.57 -11.37
CA ALA A 123 12.71 15.35 -12.58
C ALA A 123 13.56 16.56 -13.00
N GLY A 124 12.97 17.76 -12.93
CA GLY A 124 13.66 19.00 -13.24
C GLY A 124 14.75 19.35 -12.23
N ASN A 125 14.55 19.05 -10.94
CA ASN A 125 15.56 19.28 -9.91
C ASN A 125 16.77 18.36 -10.09
N VAL A 126 16.53 17.06 -10.29
CA VAL A 126 17.59 16.08 -10.62
C VAL A 126 18.33 16.50 -11.89
N GLY A 127 17.61 16.92 -12.93
CA GLY A 127 18.22 17.40 -14.17
C GLY A 127 19.19 18.56 -13.97
N LYS A 128 18.83 19.56 -13.15
CA LYS A 128 19.71 20.70 -12.82
C LYS A 128 20.96 20.30 -12.06
N ILE A 129 20.88 19.28 -11.19
CA ILE A 129 22.01 18.79 -10.41
C ILE A 129 23.02 18.06 -11.32
N PHE A 130 22.54 17.16 -12.18
CA PHE A 130 23.40 16.30 -12.98
C PHE A 130 23.82 16.89 -14.33
N ARG A 131 23.02 17.79 -14.90
CA ARG A 131 23.21 18.38 -16.23
C ARG A 131 22.83 19.86 -16.23
N PRO A 132 23.54 20.72 -15.47
CA PRO A 132 23.17 22.13 -15.29
C PRO A 132 23.11 22.92 -16.61
N ASP A 133 23.91 22.54 -17.61
CA ASP A 133 23.98 23.21 -18.91
C ASP A 133 23.03 22.62 -19.97
N SER A 134 22.13 21.70 -19.58
CA SER A 134 21.16 21.05 -20.47
C SER A 134 19.72 21.38 -20.06
N PRO A 135 18.72 21.14 -20.94
CA PRO A 135 17.32 21.19 -20.53
C PRO A 135 17.06 20.32 -19.29
N ALA A 136 16.29 20.86 -18.34
CA ALA A 136 16.06 20.21 -17.05
C ALA A 136 15.34 18.86 -17.18
N LEU A 137 14.52 18.68 -18.21
CA LEU A 137 13.82 17.43 -18.48
C LEU A 137 14.43 16.74 -19.71
N PRO A 138 14.65 15.41 -19.65
CA PRO A 138 14.98 14.63 -20.83
C PRO A 138 13.92 14.77 -21.93
N PRO A 139 14.30 14.68 -23.23
CA PRO A 139 13.35 14.89 -24.34
C PRO A 139 12.11 14.00 -24.26
N ASN A 140 12.27 12.73 -23.89
CA ASN A 140 11.17 11.74 -23.82
C ASN A 140 10.22 11.92 -22.62
N TRP A 141 10.60 12.69 -21.60
CA TRP A 141 9.86 12.76 -20.33
C TRP A 141 8.42 13.27 -20.50
N LYS A 142 8.20 14.21 -21.43
CA LYS A 142 6.85 14.74 -21.72
C LYS A 142 6.03 13.87 -22.69
N HIS A 143 6.62 12.81 -23.22
CA HIS A 143 5.98 11.97 -24.25
C HIS A 143 5.58 10.59 -23.73
N LEU A 144 6.16 10.14 -22.62
CA LEU A 144 5.79 8.89 -21.97
C LEU A 144 6.12 8.96 -20.47
N PRO A 145 5.34 8.28 -19.60
CA PRO A 145 5.68 8.16 -18.19
C PRO A 145 6.88 7.21 -18.05
N ILE A 146 8.08 7.77 -17.95
CA ILE A 146 9.30 6.98 -17.81
C ILE A 146 9.19 6.17 -16.52
N GLY A 147 9.51 4.88 -16.60
CA GLY A 147 9.54 4.00 -15.44
C GLY A 147 10.51 2.84 -15.66
N TYR A 148 10.75 2.09 -14.59
CA TYR A 148 11.68 0.97 -14.58
C TYR A 148 11.19 -0.12 -13.61
N HIS A 149 11.63 -1.36 -13.83
CA HIS A 149 11.33 -2.45 -12.91
C HIS A 149 12.13 -2.28 -11.62
N GLY A 150 11.41 -2.16 -10.51
CA GLY A 150 11.97 -2.22 -9.17
C GLY A 150 12.19 -3.67 -8.71
N ARG A 151 12.48 -3.84 -7.42
CA ARG A 151 12.71 -5.17 -6.81
C ARG A 151 11.56 -5.55 -5.87
N SER A 152 10.65 -6.40 -6.34
CA SER A 152 9.47 -6.85 -5.56
C SER A 152 9.85 -7.47 -4.21
N GLY A 153 10.88 -8.32 -4.19
CA GLY A 153 11.29 -9.06 -2.99
C GLY A 153 11.88 -8.21 -1.85
N THR A 154 12.04 -6.90 -2.06
CA THR A 154 12.50 -5.95 -1.03
C THR A 154 11.45 -4.90 -0.66
N VAL A 155 10.20 -5.06 -1.13
CA VAL A 155 9.07 -4.27 -0.64
C VAL A 155 8.68 -4.79 0.74
N VAL A 156 8.71 -3.91 1.74
CA VAL A 156 8.46 -4.27 3.14
C VAL A 156 7.36 -3.39 3.74
N VAL A 157 6.64 -3.94 4.73
CA VAL A 157 5.61 -3.20 5.46
C VAL A 157 6.23 -2.12 6.35
N SER A 158 5.50 -1.02 6.56
CA SER A 158 5.90 0.05 7.48
C SER A 158 6.32 -0.48 8.87
N GLY A 159 7.35 0.12 9.45
CA GLY A 159 7.96 -0.30 10.71
C GLY A 159 9.07 -1.35 10.56
N THR A 160 9.28 -1.90 9.36
CA THR A 160 10.43 -2.76 9.08
C THR A 160 11.72 -1.94 9.07
N GLU A 161 12.74 -2.36 9.83
CA GLU A 161 14.04 -1.69 9.84
C GLU A 161 14.76 -1.82 8.50
N VAL A 162 15.36 -0.72 8.03
CA VAL A 162 16.19 -0.69 6.81
C VAL A 162 17.65 -0.59 7.21
N VAL A 163 18.41 -1.66 6.93
CA VAL A 163 19.86 -1.68 7.19
C VAL A 163 20.59 -0.84 6.15
N ARG A 164 21.51 0.04 6.59
CA ARG A 164 22.34 0.85 5.68
C ARG A 164 23.08 -0.07 4.69
N PRO A 165 22.87 0.07 3.37
CA PRO A 165 23.47 -0.82 2.41
C PRO A 165 24.97 -0.57 2.28
N GLN A 166 25.69 -1.64 1.94
CA GLN A 166 27.08 -1.58 1.50
C GLN A 166 27.15 -1.89 0.00
N GLY A 167 28.10 -1.29 -0.69
CA GLY A 167 28.26 -1.47 -2.13
C GLY A 167 29.50 -0.78 -2.67
N GLN A 168 29.62 -0.80 -3.99
CA GLN A 168 30.68 -0.09 -4.70
C GLN A 168 30.34 1.40 -4.81
N ARG A 169 31.35 2.25 -4.61
CA ARG A 169 31.27 3.71 -4.73
C ARG A 169 32.48 4.21 -5.52
N ARG A 170 32.32 5.28 -6.27
CA ARG A 170 33.41 5.91 -7.02
C ARG A 170 33.48 7.40 -6.71
N PRO A 171 34.17 7.81 -5.62
CA PRO A 171 34.27 9.21 -5.22
C PRO A 171 35.07 10.08 -6.20
N SER A 172 36.06 9.48 -6.86
CA SER A 172 36.90 10.13 -7.88
C SER A 172 36.75 9.42 -9.22
N PRO A 173 36.59 10.14 -10.35
CA PRO A 173 36.61 9.55 -11.69
C PRO A 173 37.97 8.92 -12.04
N GLU A 174 39.06 9.41 -11.46
CA GLU A 174 40.42 8.98 -11.82
C GLU A 174 40.89 7.75 -11.02
N GLU A 175 40.13 7.32 -10.02
CA GLU A 175 40.49 6.22 -9.13
C GLU A 175 39.55 4.99 -9.31
N PRO A 176 40.03 3.77 -8.97
CA PRO A 176 39.19 2.58 -8.89
C PRO A 176 38.04 2.74 -7.86
N PRO A 177 36.92 2.01 -8.01
CA PRO A 177 35.83 2.03 -7.04
C PRO A 177 36.24 1.42 -5.70
N LEU A 178 35.64 1.93 -4.62
CA LEU A 178 35.79 1.44 -3.25
C LEU A 178 34.55 0.64 -2.83
N PHE A 179 34.71 -0.35 -1.97
CA PHE A 179 33.60 -1.08 -1.34
C PHE A 179 33.39 -0.62 0.10
N GLY A 180 32.14 -0.39 0.50
CA GLY A 180 31.78 -0.09 1.89
C GLY A 180 30.36 0.48 2.02
N PRO A 181 29.98 0.96 3.22
CA PRO A 181 28.67 1.57 3.45
C PRO A 181 28.39 2.77 2.53
N THR A 182 27.12 2.98 2.16
CA THR A 182 26.72 4.21 1.48
C THR A 182 26.91 5.44 2.37
N GLU A 183 27.48 6.50 1.80
CA GLU A 183 27.64 7.82 2.42
C GLU A 183 26.49 8.77 2.09
N LYS A 184 25.60 8.39 1.14
CA LYS A 184 24.45 9.18 0.68
C LYS A 184 23.21 8.28 0.67
N LEU A 185 22.72 7.96 1.87
CA LEU A 185 21.42 7.29 2.02
C LEU A 185 20.33 8.37 1.96
N ASP A 186 19.30 8.14 1.17
CA ASP A 186 18.22 9.10 0.94
C ASP A 186 16.85 8.41 0.96
N ILE A 187 15.79 9.22 0.96
CA ILE A 187 14.41 8.77 0.79
C ILE A 187 13.85 9.27 -0.54
N GLU A 188 12.89 8.54 -1.07
CA GLU A 188 11.99 9.03 -2.12
C GLU A 188 10.55 8.97 -1.61
N CYS A 189 9.84 10.09 -1.68
CA CYS A 189 8.46 10.20 -1.19
C CYS A 189 7.50 9.95 -2.35
N GLU A 190 6.81 8.83 -2.29
CA GLU A 190 6.02 8.29 -3.39
C GLU A 190 4.63 7.84 -2.94
N VAL A 191 3.78 7.58 -3.94
CA VAL A 191 2.52 6.85 -3.78
C VAL A 191 2.52 5.66 -4.73
N GLY A 192 2.21 4.48 -4.19
CA GLY A 192 1.99 3.28 -4.99
C GLY A 192 0.50 3.07 -5.22
N PHE A 193 0.13 2.62 -6.42
CA PHE A 193 -1.18 2.02 -6.66
C PHE A 193 -1.01 0.52 -6.90
N ILE A 194 -2.02 -0.25 -6.51
CA ILE A 194 -1.99 -1.70 -6.60
C ILE A 194 -2.91 -2.12 -7.74
N VAL A 195 -2.39 -2.96 -8.63
CA VAL A 195 -3.16 -3.51 -9.76
C VAL A 195 -4.02 -4.67 -9.27
N GLY A 196 -5.35 -4.53 -9.38
CA GLY A 196 -6.29 -5.56 -8.94
C GLY A 196 -6.55 -6.66 -9.97
N GLN A 197 -6.84 -6.27 -11.21
CA GLN A 197 -6.95 -7.19 -12.34
C GLN A 197 -5.81 -6.95 -13.32
N GLY A 198 -5.13 -8.04 -13.69
CA GLY A 198 -4.10 -8.01 -14.72
C GLY A 198 -4.70 -7.94 -16.12
N SER A 199 -3.81 -7.76 -17.09
CA SER A 199 -4.13 -7.80 -18.51
C SER A 199 -3.43 -9.00 -19.17
N GLY A 200 -3.91 -9.40 -20.36
CA GLY A 200 -3.27 -10.47 -21.13
C GLY A 200 -1.95 -10.01 -21.74
N LEU A 201 -0.99 -10.91 -21.97
CA LEU A 201 0.24 -10.56 -22.68
C LEU A 201 -0.10 -10.03 -24.08
N GLY A 202 0.33 -8.80 -24.37
CA GLY A 202 0.04 -8.11 -25.64
C GLY A 202 -1.37 -7.51 -25.73
N GLN A 203 -2.14 -7.50 -24.64
CA GLN A 203 -3.49 -6.93 -24.56
C GLN A 203 -3.56 -6.01 -23.34
N PRO A 204 -3.31 -4.70 -23.51
CA PRO A 204 -3.37 -3.73 -22.42
C PRO A 204 -4.79 -3.53 -21.89
#